data_AF-A0A455T0R5-F1
#
_entry.id   AF-A0A455T0R5-F1
#
_cell.length_a   1.000
_cell.length_b   1.000
_cell.length_c   1.000
_cell.angle_alpha   90.00
_cell.angle_beta   90.00
_cell.angle_gamma   90.00
#
_symmetry.space_group_name_H-M   'P 1'
#
loop_
_entity.id
_entity.type
_entity.pdbx_description
1 polymer ?
#
loop_
_entity_poly.entity_id
_entity_poly.type
_entity_poly.pdbx_seq_one_letter_code
_entity_poly.pdbx_strand_id
1 'polypeptide(L)' 'MKGFIKEPKANSALRRAREERGWTREELAARLGTNGFTIYRWESGRAFPRPYYRRQLYTLFGCELADLGLSRAATSRVAR' A
#
# COMPACT_ATOMS: atom_id res chain seq x y z
N MET A 1 -11.45 15.95 26.86
CA MET A 1 -10.34 15.63 25.93
C MET A 1 -10.78 14.47 25.04
N LYS A 2 -11.01 14.71 23.74
CA LYS A 2 -11.23 13.65 22.74
C LYS A 2 -10.34 14.01 21.56
N GLY A 3 -9.17 13.39 21.52
CA GLY A 3 -8.29 13.47 20.36
C GLY A 3 -8.95 12.72 19.22
N PHE A 4 -9.36 13.44 18.18
CA PHE A 4 -9.81 12.84 16.94
C PHE A 4 -8.60 12.18 16.27
N ILE A 5 -8.37 10.88 16.53
CA ILE A 5 -7.43 10.09 15.75
C ILE A 5 -8.03 9.98 14.36
N LYS A 6 -7.48 10.71 13.39
CA LYS A 6 -7.84 10.56 11.98
C LYS A 6 -7.36 9.18 11.55
N GLU A 7 -8.27 8.23 11.37
CA GLU A 7 -7.92 6.89 10.93
C GLU A 7 -7.16 6.96 9.59
N PRO A 8 -6.10 6.16 9.41
CA PRO A 8 -5.41 6.10 8.14
C PRO A 8 -6.38 5.61 7.07
N LYS A 9 -6.46 6.36 5.95
CA LYS A 9 -7.28 5.96 4.81
C LYS A 9 -6.69 4.68 4.22
N ALA A 10 -7.50 3.62 4.18
CA ALA A 10 -7.09 2.34 3.60
C ALA A 10 -6.65 2.53 2.14
N ASN A 11 -5.53 1.90 1.77
CA ASN A 11 -5.04 1.85 0.40
C ASN A 11 -5.67 0.65 -0.33
N SER A 12 -6.80 0.89 -0.99
CA SER A 12 -7.50 -0.12 -1.78
C SER A 12 -6.76 -0.51 -3.07
N ALA A 13 -5.86 0.33 -3.59
CA ALA A 13 -5.21 0.09 -4.87
C ALA A 13 -4.14 -1.01 -4.80
N LEU A 14 -3.25 -0.98 -3.81
CA LEU A 14 -2.28 -2.07 -3.59
C LEU A 14 -3.00 -3.40 -3.33
N ARG A 15 -4.08 -3.36 -2.53
CA ARG A 15 -4.91 -4.53 -2.24
C ARG A 15 -5.52 -5.12 -3.51
N ARG A 16 -6.10 -4.27 -4.36
CA ARG A 16 -6.68 -4.67 -5.63
C ARG A 16 -5.65 -5.29 -6.56
N ALA A 17 -4.49 -4.65 -6.73
CA ALA A 17 -3.42 -5.17 -7.59
C ALA A 17 -2.92 -6.55 -7.13
N ARG A 18 -2.89 -6.79 -5.82
CA ARG A 18 -2.59 -8.11 -5.24
C ARG A 18 -3.69 -9.13 -5.57
N GLU A 19 -4.95 -8.77 -5.37
CA GLU A 19 -6.11 -9.65 -5.57
C GLU A 19 -6.34 -9.99 -7.05
N GLU A 20 -6.09 -9.06 -7.97
CA GLU A 20 -6.13 -9.29 -9.43
C GLU A 20 -5.10 -10.32 -9.90
N ARG A 21 -4.02 -10.51 -9.13
CA ARG A 21 -3.01 -11.54 -9.37
C ARG A 21 -3.25 -12.83 -8.59
N GLY A 22 -4.36 -12.91 -7.84
CA GLY A 22 -4.72 -14.06 -7.02
C GLY A 22 -3.82 -14.28 -5.80
N TRP A 23 -3.09 -13.26 -5.35
CA TRP A 23 -2.14 -13.41 -4.25
C TRP A 23 -2.78 -13.11 -2.90
N THR A 24 -2.40 -13.86 -1.87
CA THR A 24 -2.54 -13.52 -0.45
C THR A 24 -1.50 -12.48 -0.03
N ARG A 25 -1.66 -11.90 1.17
CA ARG A 25 -0.69 -10.92 1.69
C ARG A 25 0.68 -11.57 1.90
N GLU A 26 0.68 -12.81 2.36
CA GLU A 26 1.85 -13.65 2.60
C GLU A 26 2.58 -13.94 1.28
N GLU A 27 1.85 -14.21 0.21
CA GLU A 27 2.43 -14.41 -1.12
C GLU A 27 3.04 -13.16 -1.73
N LEU A 28 2.41 -12.00 -1.55
CA LEU A 28 3.03 -10.72 -1.92
C LEU A 28 4.26 -10.43 -1.06
N ALA A 29 4.17 -10.73 0.24
CA ALA A 29 5.28 -10.54 1.16
C ALA A 29 6.49 -11.41 0.79
N ALA A 30 6.27 -12.68 0.46
CA ALA A 30 7.31 -13.60 0.02
C ALA A 30 8.03 -13.08 -1.24
N ARG A 31 7.27 -12.57 -2.22
CA ARG A 31 7.81 -11.96 -3.45
C ARG A 31 8.66 -10.71 -3.18
N LEU A 32 8.38 -9.99 -2.10
CA LEU A 32 9.09 -8.77 -1.71
C LEU A 32 10.16 -9.01 -0.62
N GLY A 33 10.33 -10.24 -0.15
CA GLY A 33 11.25 -10.57 0.96
C GLY A 33 10.85 -9.93 2.29
N THR A 34 9.55 -9.88 2.62
CA THR A 34 9.01 -9.32 3.86
C THR A 34 7.95 -10.24 4.49
N ASN A 35 7.12 -9.73 5.41
CA ASN A 35 6.02 -10.46 6.04
C ASN A 35 4.63 -9.90 5.70
N GLY A 36 3.59 -10.72 5.82
CA GLY A 36 2.21 -10.35 5.52
C GLY A 36 1.70 -9.17 6.36
N PHE A 37 2.18 -9.01 7.59
CA PHE A 37 1.83 -7.88 8.44
C PHE A 37 2.34 -6.53 7.90
N THR A 38 3.50 -6.53 7.24
CA THR A 38 4.03 -5.35 6.55
C THR A 38 3.14 -4.96 5.39
N ILE A 39 2.67 -5.93 4.59
CA ILE A 39 1.70 -5.71 3.51
C ILE A 39 0.39 -5.15 4.06
N TYR A 40 -0.13 -5.75 5.13
CA TYR A 40 -1.34 -5.26 5.82
C TYR A 40 -1.21 -3.79 6.24
N ARG A 41 -0.06 -3.38 6.79
CA ARG A 41 0.17 -1.98 7.17
C ARG A 41 0.16 -1.03 5.98
N TRP A 42 0.66 -1.45 4.82
CA TRP A 42 0.61 -0.65 3.59
C TRP A 42 -0.81 -0.58 3.03
N GLU A 43 -1.52 -1.70 2.94
CA GLU A 43 -2.93 -1.77 2.48
C GLU A 43 -3.88 -1.00 3.40
N SER A 44 -3.59 -0.91 4.70
CA SER A 44 -4.40 -0.16 5.66
C SER A 44 -3.97 1.30 5.82
N GLY A 45 -2.93 1.75 5.09
CA GLY A 45 -2.40 3.11 5.22
C GLY A 45 -1.71 3.40 6.56
N ARG A 46 -1.51 2.39 7.42
CA ARG A 46 -0.85 2.52 8.72
C ARG A 46 0.66 2.71 8.62
N ALA A 47 1.25 2.33 7.49
CA ALA A 47 2.66 2.58 7.19
C ALA A 47 2.86 2.84 5.70
N PHE A 48 3.92 3.57 5.39
CA PHE A 48 4.38 3.81 4.03
C PHE A 48 5.63 2.96 3.73
N PRO A 49 5.75 2.32 2.55
CA PRO A 49 6.89 1.48 2.21
C PRO A 49 8.20 2.27 2.12
N ARG A 50 9.28 1.69 2.66
CA ARG A 50 10.65 2.24 2.58
C ARG A 50 11.15 2.27 1.12
N PRO A 51 12.17 3.10 0.78
CA PRO A 51 12.72 3.18 -0.58
C PRO A 51 13.04 1.83 -1.24
N TYR A 52 13.55 0.86 -0.48
CA TYR A 52 13.82 -0.49 -0.98
C TYR A 52 12.55 -1.16 -1.51
N TYR A 53 11.50 -1.25 -0.69
CA TYR A 53 10.24 -1.88 -1.07
C TYR A 53 9.50 -1.13 -2.16
N ARG A 54 9.67 0.19 -2.24
CA ARG A 54 9.14 1.00 -3.34
C ARG A 54 9.69 0.58 -4.70
N ARG A 55 11.00 0.36 -4.79
CA ARG A 55 11.63 -0.18 -6.00
C ARG A 55 11.15 -1.60 -6.30
N GLN A 56 11.06 -2.45 -5.29
CA GLN A 56 10.57 -3.82 -5.45
C GLN A 56 9.11 -3.87 -5.93
N LEU A 57 8.25 -3.00 -5.41
CA LEU A 57 6.86 -2.88 -5.85
C LEU A 57 6.75 -2.41 -7.30
N TYR A 58 7.56 -1.42 -7.70
CA TYR A 58 7.65 -1.00 -9.10
C TYR A 58 8.09 -2.15 -10.00
N THR A 59 9.17 -2.85 -9.65
CA THR A 59 9.66 -4.01 -10.41
C THR A 59 8.65 -5.14 -10.49
N LEU A 60 7.95 -5.44 -9.39
CA LEU A 60 6.99 -6.54 -9.33
C LEU A 60 5.69 -6.22 -10.08
N PHE A 61 5.17 -5.00 -9.96
CA PHE A 61 3.89 -4.63 -10.56
C PHE A 61 4.01 -4.03 -11.96
N GLY A 62 5.17 -3.45 -12.30
CA GLY A 62 5.39 -2.78 -13.59
C GLY A 62 4.66 -1.45 -13.72
N CYS A 63 4.25 -0.84 -12.61
CA CYS A 63 3.53 0.43 -12.57
C CYS A 63 4.08 1.35 -11.47
N GLU A 64 3.67 2.61 -11.52
CA GLU A 64 4.11 3.62 -10.55
C GLU A 64 3.46 3.38 -9.19
N LEU A 65 4.11 3.85 -8.13
CA LEU A 65 3.56 3.75 -6.77
C LEU A 65 2.23 4.48 -6.62
N ALA A 66 1.99 5.53 -7.41
CA ALA A 66 0.73 6.24 -7.44
C ALA A 66 -0.42 5.34 -7.89
N ASP A 67 -0.20 4.45 -8.86
CA ASP A 67 -1.18 3.48 -9.35
C ASP A 67 -1.51 2.43 -8.28
N LEU A 68 -0.54 2.15 -7.40
CA LEU A 68 -0.72 1.30 -6.22
C LEU A 68 -1.27 2.06 -5.00
N GLY A 69 -1.67 3.33 -5.14
CA GLY A 69 -2.18 4.16 -4.03
C GLY A 69 -1.13 4.51 -2.98
N LEU A 70 0.15 4.38 -3.30
CA LEU A 70 1.31 4.64 -2.45
C LEU A 70 1.98 5.97 -2.81
N SER A 71 1.19 7.05 -2.90
CA SER A 71 1.71 8.40 -3.07
C SER A 71 1.75 9.13 -1.71
N ARG A 72 2.80 9.92 -1.48
CA ARG A 72 2.89 10.81 -0.31
C ARG A 72 1.97 12.03 -0.42
N ALA A 73 1.14 12.12 -1.46
CA ALA A 73 0.19 13.21 -1.62
C ALA A 73 -0.70 13.22 -0.39
N ALA A 74 -0.56 14.28 0.41
CA ALA A 74 -1.46 14.55 1.51
C ALA A 74 -2.87 14.43 0.98
N THR A 75 -3.73 13.71 1.70
CA THR A 75 -5.17 13.62 1.50
C THR A 75 -5.74 14.92 0.90
N SER A 76 -5.83 14.99 -0.43
CA SER A 76 -6.57 16.02 -1.13
C SER A 76 -7.68 15.31 -1.88
N ARG A 77 -8.89 15.54 -1.39
CA ARG A 77 -10.14 15.22 -2.05
C ARG A 77 -10.05 15.74 -3.49
N VAL A 78 -10.15 14.86 -4.48
CA VAL A 78 -10.56 15.33 -5.81
C VAL A 78 -12.05 15.65 -5.65
N ALA A 79 -12.35 16.93 -5.50
CA ALA A 79 -13.68 17.44 -5.81
C ALA A 79 -13.88 17.26 -7.32
N ARG A 80 -14.94 16.54 -7.67
CA ARG A 80 -15.59 16.72 -8.97
C ARG A 80 -16.89 17.47 -8.69
#